data_AF-A0A7V4AXR8-F1
#
_entry.id   AF-A0A7V4AXR8-F1
#
_cell.length_a   1.000
_cell.length_b   1.000
_cell.length_c   1.000
_cell.angle_alpha   90.00
_cell.angle_beta   90.00
_cell.angle_gamma   90.00
#
_symmetry.space_group_name_H-M   'P 1'
#
loop_
_entity.id
_entity.type
_entity.pdbx_description
1 polymer ?
#
loop_
_entity_poly.entity_id
_entity_poly.type
_entity_poly.pdbx_seq_one_letter_code
_entity_poly.pdbx_strand_id
1 'polypeptide(L)'
;MPDDTRRPVPQNLFDWYPPAYLADICEARGGNSQLFLYYSLLAGLKPALDEWIPTSQVDCFIKTCEKYNLLTCVESVFYNETSDAVRDAIGSEFLTTTISCGAPASADYQGRAHIFVATSEENLDKIKRLGWYPLSVNNRIVTKPLIDYMWFGEYLGYPQCCINYFARFNDHSRYANTLMMPFRNTKSKPDYLCNSLVKDVYSYLYHIPCSFDCCATSELSAQLRDFIMERDPGYAEYIDRHMKLNFVVFAERNIYAFDGIPEGNRLSYRNCHFVDTYLFSGEYLDAFRHGDTLVVEDDRMLILDGDRLVHTIHRTERSDWFFISFADDSSI
;
A
#
# COMPACT_ATOMS: atom_id res chain seq x y z
N MET A 1 -47.08 10.11 -8.16
CA MET A 1 -45.92 9.96 -9.06
C MET A 1 -44.80 9.40 -8.21
N PRO A 2 -44.16 8.27 -8.59
CA PRO A 2 -42.97 7.84 -7.88
C PRO A 2 -41.86 8.83 -8.21
N ASP A 3 -41.36 9.49 -7.17
CA ASP A 3 -40.21 10.37 -7.18
C ASP A 3 -38.98 9.51 -7.46
N ASP A 4 -38.60 9.40 -8.73
CA ASP A 4 -37.42 8.65 -9.18
C ASP A 4 -36.17 9.53 -9.03
N THR A 5 -35.94 10.02 -7.80
CA THR A 5 -34.70 10.67 -7.36
C THR A 5 -33.68 9.62 -6.93
N ARG A 6 -33.63 8.48 -7.62
CA ARG A 6 -32.53 7.52 -7.45
C ARG A 6 -31.24 8.27 -7.73
N ARG A 7 -30.49 8.55 -6.65
CA ARG A 7 -29.13 9.10 -6.73
C ARG A 7 -28.39 8.30 -7.80
N PRO A 8 -27.74 8.95 -8.78
CA PRO A 8 -27.00 8.24 -9.81
C PRO A 8 -26.08 7.23 -9.13
N VAL A 9 -26.05 5.99 -9.66
CA VAL A 9 -25.16 4.95 -9.15
C VAL A 9 -23.75 5.54 -9.15
N PRO A 10 -23.10 5.67 -7.99
CA PRO A 10 -21.82 6.31 -7.96
C PRO A 10 -20.80 5.52 -8.78
N GLN A 11 -19.97 6.24 -9.55
CA GLN A 11 -18.78 5.64 -10.14
C GLN A 11 -17.94 5.00 -9.03
N ASN A 12 -17.30 3.88 -9.34
CA ASN A 12 -16.51 3.17 -8.35
C ASN A 12 -15.33 4.07 -7.96
N LEU A 13 -15.19 4.35 -6.67
CA LEU A 13 -14.24 5.34 -6.17
C LEU A 13 -12.81 5.03 -6.65
N PHE A 14 -12.49 3.74 -6.81
CA PHE A 14 -11.20 3.22 -7.28
C PHE A 14 -11.30 2.60 -8.68
N ASP A 15 -12.03 3.24 -9.60
CA ASP A 15 -11.98 2.86 -11.01
C ASP A 15 -10.53 2.87 -11.55
N TRP A 16 -10.29 2.20 -12.66
CA TRP A 16 -8.96 2.13 -13.25
C TRP A 16 -8.67 3.33 -14.15
N TYR A 17 -7.50 3.95 -13.98
CA TYR A 17 -6.94 4.91 -14.93
C TYR A 17 -5.84 4.24 -15.78
N PRO A 18 -6.01 4.07 -17.09
CA PRO A 18 -4.97 3.51 -17.95
C PRO A 18 -3.82 4.52 -18.15
N PRO A 19 -2.62 4.28 -17.59
CA PRO A 19 -1.49 5.19 -17.73
C PRO A 19 -1.05 5.26 -19.19
N ALA A 20 -0.63 6.43 -19.64
CA ALA A 20 -0.15 6.63 -21.00
C ALA A 20 1.35 6.34 -21.11
N TYR A 21 2.15 6.78 -20.13
CA TYR A 21 3.62 6.76 -20.26
C TYR A 21 4.25 5.38 -20.02
N LEU A 22 3.70 4.59 -19.10
CA LEU A 22 4.17 3.24 -18.71
C LEU A 22 3.13 2.15 -18.99
N ALA A 23 2.31 2.33 -20.03
CA ALA A 23 1.25 1.40 -20.39
C ALA A 23 1.77 -0.02 -20.66
N ASP A 24 2.92 -0.13 -21.32
CA ASP A 24 3.51 -1.42 -21.68
C ASP A 24 4.12 -2.15 -20.47
N ILE A 25 4.63 -1.41 -19.47
CA ILE A 25 5.01 -1.99 -18.17
C ILE A 25 3.77 -2.59 -17.49
N CYS A 26 2.63 -1.90 -17.48
CA CYS A 26 1.39 -2.46 -16.93
C CYS A 26 0.94 -3.73 -17.66
N GLU A 27 0.99 -3.72 -18.99
CA GLU A 27 0.64 -4.88 -19.81
C GLU A 27 1.57 -6.06 -19.54
N ALA A 28 2.90 -5.83 -19.53
CA ALA A 28 3.90 -6.87 -19.33
C ALA A 28 3.91 -7.45 -17.91
N ARG A 29 3.42 -6.71 -16.92
CA ARG A 29 3.22 -7.16 -15.54
C ARG A 29 1.88 -7.89 -15.34
N GLY A 30 0.93 -7.69 -16.25
CA GLY A 30 -0.46 -8.17 -16.10
C GLY A 30 -1.25 -7.40 -15.06
N GLY A 31 -0.89 -6.15 -14.77
CA GLY A 31 -1.51 -5.37 -13.71
C GLY A 31 -0.93 -3.97 -13.55
N ASN A 32 -1.60 -3.19 -12.73
CA ASN A 32 -1.31 -1.77 -12.53
C ASN A 32 -0.85 -1.40 -11.12
N SER A 33 -0.94 -2.34 -10.20
CA SER A 33 -0.59 -2.12 -8.81
C SER A 33 0.84 -1.59 -8.73
N GLN A 34 1.06 -0.59 -7.89
CA GLN A 34 2.38 -0.05 -7.62
C GLN A 34 3.14 0.52 -8.84
N LEU A 35 2.44 0.93 -9.90
CA LEU A 35 3.08 1.52 -11.09
C LEU A 35 3.95 2.75 -10.76
N PHE A 36 3.55 3.56 -9.79
CA PHE A 36 4.32 4.72 -9.32
C PHE A 36 5.75 4.36 -8.87
N LEU A 37 6.03 3.10 -8.51
CA LEU A 37 7.39 2.64 -8.21
C LEU A 37 8.33 2.78 -9.42
N TYR A 38 7.83 2.49 -10.63
CA TYR A 38 8.60 2.63 -11.86
C TYR A 38 8.87 4.09 -12.17
N TYR A 39 7.88 4.97 -11.98
CA TYR A 39 8.10 6.41 -12.06
C TYR A 39 9.18 6.87 -11.06
N SER A 40 9.19 6.35 -9.83
CA SER A 40 10.22 6.71 -8.84
C SER A 40 11.62 6.23 -9.18
N LEU A 41 11.76 5.06 -9.83
CA LEU A 41 13.04 4.62 -10.39
C LEU A 41 13.50 5.58 -11.49
N LEU A 42 12.62 5.88 -12.44
CA LEU A 42 12.92 6.75 -13.58
C LEU A 42 13.21 8.19 -13.17
N ALA A 43 12.62 8.65 -12.07
CA ALA A 43 12.90 9.94 -11.46
C ALA A 43 14.23 9.96 -10.66
N GLY A 44 14.88 8.81 -10.47
CA GLY A 44 16.07 8.69 -9.63
C GLY A 44 15.81 8.85 -8.13
N LEU A 45 14.55 8.80 -7.70
CA LEU A 45 14.13 8.91 -6.30
C LEU A 45 14.24 7.58 -5.56
N LYS A 46 14.15 6.47 -6.30
CA LYS A 46 14.27 5.11 -5.79
C LYS A 46 15.48 4.43 -6.44
N PRO A 47 16.42 3.84 -5.68
CA PRO A 47 17.59 3.18 -6.27
C PRO A 47 17.24 1.85 -6.95
N ALA A 48 16.36 1.07 -6.31
CA ALA A 48 15.86 -0.22 -6.78
C ALA A 48 14.45 -0.49 -6.25
N LEU A 49 13.68 -1.32 -6.96
CA LEU A 49 12.43 -1.93 -6.49
C LEU A 49 12.51 -3.45 -6.64
N ASP A 50 11.58 -4.14 -6.01
CA ASP A 50 11.26 -5.52 -6.29
C ASP A 50 9.88 -5.66 -6.93
N GLU A 51 9.69 -6.77 -7.62
CA GLU A 51 8.47 -7.03 -8.34
C GLU A 51 8.13 -8.52 -8.35
N TRP A 52 6.84 -8.82 -8.46
CA TRP A 52 6.31 -10.17 -8.50
C TRP A 52 5.61 -10.44 -9.82
N ILE A 53 6.32 -11.03 -10.77
CA ILE A 53 5.86 -11.22 -12.15
C ILE A 53 5.40 -12.65 -12.37
N PRO A 54 4.23 -12.91 -12.97
CA PRO A 54 3.88 -14.26 -13.40
C PRO A 54 5.01 -14.85 -14.24
N THR A 55 5.45 -16.06 -13.92
CA THR A 55 6.55 -16.77 -14.63
C THR A 55 6.35 -16.80 -16.15
N SER A 56 5.10 -16.89 -16.62
CA SER A 56 4.74 -16.83 -18.04
C SER A 56 4.94 -15.46 -18.71
N GLN A 57 5.19 -14.39 -17.95
CA GLN A 57 5.33 -13.01 -18.41
C GLN A 57 6.76 -12.46 -18.23
N VAL A 58 7.66 -13.18 -17.57
CA VAL A 58 9.01 -12.72 -17.21
C VAL A 58 9.79 -12.21 -18.42
N ASP A 59 9.84 -12.97 -19.51
CA ASP A 59 10.57 -12.56 -20.72
C ASP A 59 10.02 -11.28 -21.36
N CYS A 60 8.69 -11.11 -21.34
CA CYS A 60 8.03 -9.91 -21.85
C CYS A 60 8.34 -8.70 -20.95
N PHE A 61 8.28 -8.91 -19.64
CA PHE A 61 8.58 -7.89 -18.64
C PHE A 61 10.02 -7.40 -18.74
N ILE A 62 11.00 -8.31 -18.80
CA ILE A 62 12.43 -7.96 -18.93
C ILE A 62 12.67 -7.11 -20.18
N LYS A 63 12.16 -7.55 -21.35
CA LYS A 63 12.27 -6.78 -22.61
C LYS A 63 11.62 -5.41 -22.53
N THR A 64 10.55 -5.29 -21.75
CA THR A 64 9.88 -4.00 -21.54
C THR A 64 10.72 -3.10 -20.66
N CYS A 65 11.28 -3.60 -19.55
CA CYS A 65 12.23 -2.86 -18.71
C CYS A 65 13.44 -2.35 -19.51
N GLU A 66 13.98 -3.13 -20.43
CA GLU A 66 15.11 -2.73 -21.29
C GLU A 66 14.81 -1.48 -22.13
N LYS A 67 13.57 -1.30 -22.61
CA LYS A 67 13.17 -0.08 -23.36
C LYS A 67 13.32 1.20 -22.54
N TYR A 68 13.21 1.08 -21.22
CA TYR A 68 13.32 2.19 -20.26
C TYR A 68 14.72 2.28 -19.64
N ASN A 69 15.70 1.53 -20.15
CA ASN A 69 17.05 1.39 -19.58
C ASN A 69 17.03 0.91 -18.12
N LEU A 70 16.06 0.07 -17.77
CA LEU A 70 15.98 -0.56 -16.46
C LEU A 70 16.65 -1.93 -16.50
N LEU A 71 17.55 -2.16 -15.56
CA LEU A 71 18.21 -3.45 -15.35
C LEU A 71 17.31 -4.34 -14.48
N THR A 72 17.30 -5.63 -14.78
CA THR A 72 16.49 -6.62 -14.06
C THR A 72 17.33 -7.78 -13.56
N CYS A 73 16.93 -8.39 -12.45
CA CYS A 73 17.51 -9.64 -11.96
C CYS A 73 16.42 -10.51 -11.33
N VAL A 74 16.16 -11.67 -11.94
CA VAL A 74 15.30 -12.69 -11.33
C VAL A 74 16.03 -13.33 -10.16
N GLU A 75 15.48 -13.20 -8.95
CA GLU A 75 16.07 -13.75 -7.73
C GLU A 75 15.55 -15.17 -7.47
N SER A 76 14.24 -15.33 -7.49
CA SER A 76 13.56 -16.56 -7.06
C SER A 76 12.22 -16.74 -7.77
N VAL A 77 11.65 -17.96 -7.69
CA VAL A 77 10.31 -18.28 -8.18
C VAL A 77 9.46 -18.85 -7.05
N PHE A 78 8.29 -18.27 -6.82
CA PHE A 78 7.31 -18.68 -5.82
C PHE A 78 6.16 -19.45 -6.45
N TYR A 79 5.87 -20.67 -5.98
CA TYR A 79 4.91 -21.57 -6.62
C TYR A 79 3.81 -22.12 -5.69
N ASN A 80 3.82 -21.76 -4.41
CA ASN A 80 2.77 -22.16 -3.46
C ASN A 80 2.64 -21.14 -2.31
N GLU A 81 1.70 -20.20 -2.42
CA GLU A 81 1.54 -19.05 -1.49
C GLU A 81 0.87 -19.40 -0.14
N THR A 82 0.64 -20.68 0.19
CA THR A 82 -0.04 -21.08 1.45
C THR A 82 0.41 -22.45 1.97
N SER A 83 1.70 -22.63 2.26
CA SER A 83 2.15 -23.85 2.93
C SER A 83 1.87 -23.75 4.45
N ASP A 84 0.80 -24.40 4.93
CA ASP A 84 0.50 -24.57 6.36
C ASP A 84 1.71 -25.13 7.13
N ALA A 85 2.55 -25.94 6.47
CA ALA A 85 3.77 -26.50 7.03
C ALA A 85 4.78 -25.44 7.55
N VAL A 86 4.74 -24.20 7.05
CA VAL A 86 5.60 -23.11 7.57
C VAL A 86 5.03 -22.48 8.82
N ARG A 87 3.70 -22.54 9.03
CA ARG A 87 3.06 -22.07 10.27
C ARG A 87 3.41 -22.96 11.47
N ASP A 88 3.78 -24.22 11.22
CA ASP A 88 4.24 -25.16 12.23
C ASP A 88 5.77 -25.14 12.46
N ALA A 89 6.49 -24.25 11.78
CA ALA A 89 7.93 -24.12 11.93
C ALA A 89 8.31 -23.46 13.26
N ILE A 90 9.44 -23.88 13.84
CA ILE A 90 9.99 -23.23 15.04
C ILE A 90 10.39 -21.80 14.67
N GLY A 91 9.85 -20.82 15.39
CA GLY A 91 10.05 -19.39 15.10
C GLY A 91 9.01 -18.81 14.15
N SER A 92 7.91 -19.50 13.87
CA SER A 92 6.80 -19.00 13.04
C SER A 92 6.21 -17.68 13.55
N GLU A 93 6.33 -17.40 14.85
CA GLU A 93 5.93 -16.13 15.48
C GLU A 93 6.71 -14.90 14.96
N PHE A 94 7.84 -15.11 14.28
CA PHE A 94 8.63 -14.06 13.65
C PHE A 94 8.25 -13.80 12.17
N LEU A 95 7.30 -14.56 11.62
CA LEU A 95 6.79 -14.34 10.26
C LEU A 95 5.79 -13.18 10.28
N THR A 96 5.94 -12.23 9.35
CA THR A 96 5.22 -10.95 9.41
C THR A 96 3.96 -10.90 8.55
N THR A 97 3.98 -11.43 7.32
CA THR A 97 2.83 -11.27 6.40
C THR A 97 2.68 -12.41 5.38
N THR A 98 3.60 -12.56 4.43
CA THR A 98 3.47 -13.48 3.29
C THR A 98 4.34 -14.73 3.49
N ILE A 99 3.74 -15.91 3.33
CA ILE A 99 4.43 -17.20 3.40
C ILE A 99 4.35 -17.84 2.01
N SER A 100 5.49 -18.24 1.44
CA SER A 100 5.50 -18.91 0.14
C SER A 100 6.62 -19.94 0.04
N CYS A 101 6.40 -20.97 -0.77
CA CYS A 101 7.48 -21.87 -1.20
C CYS A 101 8.25 -21.24 -2.37
N GLY A 102 9.55 -21.03 -2.18
CA GLY A 102 10.46 -20.51 -3.20
C GLY A 102 11.34 -21.58 -3.82
N ALA A 103 11.74 -21.36 -5.07
CA ALA A 103 12.75 -22.10 -5.80
C ALA A 103 13.78 -21.11 -6.41
N PRO A 104 15.01 -21.55 -6.71
CA PRO A 104 15.98 -20.74 -7.45
C PRO A 104 15.41 -20.26 -8.79
N ALA A 105 15.82 -19.08 -9.26
CA ALA A 105 15.39 -18.51 -10.54
C ALA A 105 15.60 -19.44 -11.76
N SER A 106 16.56 -20.37 -11.69
CA SER A 106 16.82 -21.35 -12.75
C SER A 106 15.85 -22.54 -12.77
N ALA A 107 14.94 -22.64 -11.81
CA ALA A 107 14.02 -23.75 -11.70
C ALA A 107 12.78 -23.54 -12.58
N ASP A 108 12.32 -24.60 -13.24
CA ASP A 108 11.13 -24.61 -14.10
C ASP A 108 9.84 -24.78 -13.28
N TYR A 109 9.54 -23.78 -12.44
CA TYR A 109 8.30 -23.73 -11.67
C TYR A 109 7.33 -22.72 -12.25
N GLN A 110 6.04 -23.06 -12.19
CA GLN A 110 4.95 -22.13 -12.49
C GLN A 110 4.55 -21.38 -11.22
N GLY A 111 4.37 -20.07 -11.34
CA GLY A 111 4.04 -19.20 -10.21
C GLY A 111 4.44 -17.75 -10.48
N ARG A 112 4.98 -17.07 -9.45
CA ARG A 112 5.47 -15.68 -9.55
C ARG A 112 6.98 -15.62 -9.35
N ALA A 113 7.68 -15.05 -10.31
CA ALA A 113 9.09 -14.72 -10.21
C ALA A 113 9.26 -13.43 -9.40
N HIS A 114 10.16 -13.45 -8.42
CA HIS A 114 10.64 -12.25 -7.74
C HIS A 114 11.78 -11.64 -8.55
N ILE A 115 11.64 -10.37 -8.90
CA ILE A 115 12.56 -9.67 -9.79
C ILE A 115 12.96 -8.35 -9.15
N PHE A 116 14.26 -8.11 -9.00
CA PHE A 116 14.77 -6.77 -8.70
C PHE A 116 14.89 -5.94 -9.98
N VAL A 117 14.53 -4.66 -9.89
CA VAL A 117 14.63 -3.69 -10.98
C VAL A 117 15.38 -2.45 -10.50
N ALA A 118 16.35 -1.96 -11.28
CA ALA A 118 17.16 -0.80 -10.93
C ALA A 118 17.62 -0.01 -12.17
N THR A 119 18.07 1.23 -11.97
CA THR A 119 18.63 2.08 -13.04
C THR A 119 20.14 1.94 -13.21
N SER A 120 20.83 1.23 -12.31
CA SER A 120 22.29 1.03 -12.37
C SER A 120 22.70 -0.35 -11.85
N GLU A 121 23.82 -0.86 -12.36
CA GLU A 121 24.39 -2.14 -11.91
C GLU A 121 24.76 -2.10 -10.43
N GLU A 122 25.25 -0.95 -9.95
CA GLU A 122 25.59 -0.74 -8.53
C GLU A 122 24.37 -0.91 -7.62
N ASN A 123 23.24 -0.28 -7.95
CA ASN A 123 22.01 -0.39 -7.16
C ASN A 123 21.45 -1.81 -7.20
N LEU A 124 21.52 -2.46 -8.37
CA LEU A 124 21.08 -3.84 -8.54
C LEU A 124 21.94 -4.81 -7.71
N ASP A 125 23.26 -4.65 -7.70
CA ASP A 125 24.17 -5.46 -6.88
C ASP A 125 23.94 -5.25 -5.38
N LYS A 126 23.75 -4.00 -4.94
CA LYS A 126 23.45 -3.65 -3.55
C LYS A 126 22.18 -4.33 -3.05
N ILE A 127 21.06 -4.21 -3.79
CA ILE A 127 19.78 -4.75 -3.33
C ILE A 127 19.77 -6.28 -3.30
N LYS A 128 20.39 -6.94 -4.29
CA LYS A 128 20.48 -8.40 -4.39
C LYS A 128 21.18 -9.05 -3.20
N ARG A 129 22.17 -8.37 -2.61
CA ARG A 129 22.99 -8.92 -1.51
C ARG A 129 22.26 -9.02 -0.18
N LEU A 130 21.19 -8.24 0.01
CA LEU A 130 20.53 -8.13 1.30
C LEU A 130 19.43 -9.17 1.52
N GLY A 131 18.91 -9.76 0.43
CA GLY A 131 17.77 -10.67 0.45
C GLY A 131 16.50 -10.04 1.07
N TRP A 132 15.35 -10.66 0.86
CA TRP A 132 14.09 -10.13 1.38
C TRP A 132 13.58 -10.87 2.62
N TYR A 133 13.34 -12.17 2.48
CA TYR A 133 12.46 -12.92 3.37
C TYR A 133 13.22 -13.72 4.45
N PRO A 134 12.67 -13.83 5.67
CA PRO A 134 12.99 -14.95 6.54
C PRO A 134 12.78 -16.27 5.79
N LEU A 135 13.70 -17.21 5.95
CA LEU A 135 13.64 -18.50 5.27
C LEU A 135 13.26 -19.60 6.25
N SER A 136 12.33 -20.48 5.87
CA SER A 136 12.12 -21.74 6.60
C SER A 136 13.12 -22.78 6.10
N VAL A 137 14.07 -23.16 6.94
CA VAL A 137 15.08 -24.19 6.64
C VAL A 137 14.96 -25.30 7.66
N ASN A 138 14.62 -26.52 7.22
CA ASN A 138 14.42 -27.69 8.09
C ASN A 138 13.46 -27.40 9.26
N ASN A 139 12.28 -26.83 8.96
CA ASN A 139 11.24 -26.48 9.93
C ASN A 139 11.67 -25.45 11.00
N ARG A 140 12.59 -24.55 10.64
CA ARG A 140 13.05 -23.45 11.48
C ARG A 140 13.07 -22.15 10.69
N ILE A 141 12.55 -21.09 11.26
CA ILE A 141 12.61 -19.76 10.67
C ILE A 141 14.00 -19.15 10.91
N VAL A 142 14.68 -18.79 9.83
CA VAL A 142 15.96 -18.10 9.82
C VAL A 142 15.70 -16.67 9.39
N THR A 143 15.80 -15.74 10.33
CA THR A 143 15.68 -14.30 10.07
C THR A 143 17.05 -13.69 9.80
N LYS A 144 17.14 -12.76 8.85
CA LYS A 144 18.35 -11.95 8.68
C LYS A 144 18.56 -10.99 9.88
N PRO A 145 19.82 -10.62 10.18
CA PRO A 145 20.12 -9.57 11.16
C PRO A 145 19.32 -8.28 10.94
N LEU A 146 18.99 -7.56 12.02
CA LEU A 146 18.24 -6.30 11.96
C LEU A 146 18.89 -5.27 11.02
N ILE A 147 20.22 -5.20 11.02
CA ILE A 147 20.99 -4.27 10.18
C ILE A 147 20.73 -4.49 8.68
N ASP A 148 20.48 -5.73 8.26
CA ASP A 148 20.21 -6.03 6.86
C ASP A 148 18.82 -5.55 6.43
N TYR A 149 17.85 -5.44 7.35
CA TYR A 149 16.58 -4.77 7.06
C TYR A 149 16.76 -3.25 6.92
N MET A 150 17.67 -2.66 7.70
CA MET A 150 17.94 -1.22 7.63
C MET A 150 18.59 -0.84 6.30
N TRP A 151 19.65 -1.56 5.90
CA TRP A 151 20.28 -1.38 4.59
C TRP A 151 19.31 -1.67 3.45
N PHE A 152 18.37 -2.60 3.65
CA PHE A 152 17.39 -2.91 2.62
C PHE A 152 16.43 -1.74 2.40
N GLY A 153 15.92 -1.14 3.49
CA GLY A 153 15.13 0.08 3.39
C GLY A 153 15.90 1.22 2.71
N GLU A 154 17.19 1.37 3.02
CA GLU A 154 18.06 2.37 2.40
C GLU A 154 18.21 2.16 0.90
N TYR A 155 18.48 0.93 0.46
CA TYR A 155 18.63 0.60 -0.97
C TYR A 155 17.31 0.59 -1.73
N LEU A 156 16.19 0.48 -1.02
CA LEU A 156 14.87 0.77 -1.56
C LEU A 156 14.54 2.27 -1.56
N GLY A 157 15.41 3.15 -1.06
CA GLY A 157 15.21 4.62 -1.09
C GLY A 157 14.39 5.18 0.07
N TYR A 158 14.13 4.42 1.13
CA TYR A 158 13.32 4.90 2.26
C TYR A 158 14.05 6.02 3.02
N PRO A 159 13.35 7.07 3.47
CA PRO A 159 13.96 8.07 4.35
C PRO A 159 14.53 7.43 5.62
N GLN A 160 15.70 7.90 6.06
CA GLN A 160 16.37 7.37 7.25
C GLN A 160 15.49 7.43 8.52
N CYS A 161 14.67 8.48 8.66
CA CYS A 161 13.72 8.58 9.78
C CYS A 161 12.66 7.46 9.76
N CYS A 162 12.19 7.07 8.57
CA CYS A 162 11.24 5.99 8.37
C CYS A 162 11.90 4.63 8.62
N ILE A 163 13.12 4.41 8.14
CA ILE A 163 13.91 3.21 8.42
C ILE A 163 14.12 3.04 9.94
N ASN A 164 14.55 4.11 10.62
CA ASN A 164 14.78 4.09 12.06
C ASN A 164 13.49 3.84 12.85
N TYR A 165 12.36 4.38 12.38
CA TYR A 165 11.06 4.15 13.00
C TYR A 165 10.61 2.71 12.80
N PHE A 166 10.67 2.20 11.57
CA PHE A 166 10.36 0.82 11.24
C PHE A 166 11.18 -0.17 12.06
N ALA A 167 12.50 0.03 12.17
CA ALA A 167 13.38 -0.81 12.97
C ALA A 167 13.01 -0.87 14.47
N ARG A 168 12.30 0.15 14.98
CA ARG A 168 11.86 0.22 16.40
C ARG A 168 10.46 -0.34 16.62
N PHE A 169 9.57 -0.18 15.66
CA PHE A 169 8.13 -0.39 15.84
C PHE A 169 7.52 -1.47 14.93
N ASN A 170 8.27 -2.00 13.97
CA ASN A 170 7.78 -3.06 13.08
C ASN A 170 7.75 -4.41 13.80
N ASP A 171 6.73 -4.59 14.64
CA ASP A 171 6.44 -5.83 15.33
C ASP A 171 4.99 -6.26 15.06
N HIS A 172 4.81 -7.02 13.97
CA HIS A 172 3.50 -7.54 13.57
C HIS A 172 2.89 -8.50 14.60
N SER A 173 3.70 -9.08 15.51
CA SER A 173 3.21 -9.93 16.59
C SER A 173 2.56 -9.11 17.71
N ARG A 174 3.02 -7.86 17.91
CA ARG A 174 2.51 -6.95 18.95
C ARG A 174 1.43 -6.00 18.45
N TYR A 175 1.47 -5.62 17.18
CA TYR A 175 0.56 -4.63 16.62
C TYR A 175 -0.27 -5.26 15.50
N ALA A 176 -1.53 -5.57 15.80
CA ALA A 176 -2.51 -6.05 14.80
C ALA A 176 -2.75 -5.02 13.68
N ASN A 177 -2.45 -3.75 13.94
CA ASN A 177 -2.58 -2.65 12.99
C ASN A 177 -1.28 -1.83 12.97
N THR A 178 -0.34 -2.19 12.09
CA THR A 178 0.94 -1.48 11.91
C THR A 178 0.76 -0.02 11.48
N LEU A 179 -0.32 0.31 10.78
CA LEU A 179 -0.67 1.66 10.35
C LEU A 179 -1.13 2.57 11.50
N MET A 180 -1.55 2.00 12.63
CA MET A 180 -1.86 2.75 13.86
C MET A 180 -0.62 3.43 14.43
N MET A 181 0.57 2.86 14.23
CA MET A 181 1.81 3.40 14.80
C MET A 181 2.20 4.75 14.17
N PRO A 182 2.28 4.89 12.82
CA PRO A 182 2.41 6.19 12.17
C PRO A 182 1.32 7.17 12.58
N PHE A 183 0.06 6.72 12.69
CA PHE A 183 -1.06 7.58 13.12
C PHE A 183 -0.82 8.20 14.50
N ARG A 184 -0.46 7.39 15.49
CA ARG A 184 -0.13 7.86 16.86
C ARG A 184 1.12 8.74 16.88
N ASN A 185 2.02 8.58 15.91
CA ASN A 185 3.23 9.37 15.81
C ASN A 185 3.03 10.71 15.09
N THR A 186 1.97 10.87 14.30
CA THR A 186 1.58 12.16 13.70
C THR A 186 1.32 13.21 14.79
N LYS A 187 1.91 14.41 14.64
CA LYS A 187 1.80 15.50 15.64
C LYS A 187 1.07 16.73 15.11
N SER A 188 0.93 16.83 13.79
CA SER A 188 0.27 17.92 13.08
C SER A 188 -0.81 17.38 12.16
N LYS A 189 -1.35 18.24 11.28
CA LYS A 189 -2.32 17.81 10.28
C LYS A 189 -1.64 16.77 9.37
N PRO A 190 -2.26 15.61 9.11
CA PRO A 190 -1.77 14.66 8.12
C PRO A 190 -1.58 15.32 6.76
N ASP A 191 -0.46 15.02 6.12
CA ASP A 191 -0.16 15.41 4.75
C ASP A 191 -0.61 14.29 3.81
N TYR A 192 -1.42 14.63 2.80
CA TYR A 192 -1.87 13.67 1.81
C TYR A 192 -0.70 13.02 1.06
N LEU A 193 0.43 13.70 0.90
CA LEU A 193 1.66 13.14 0.31
C LEU A 193 2.30 12.07 1.20
N CYS A 194 1.89 11.94 2.46
CA CYS A 194 2.28 10.86 3.36
C CYS A 194 1.22 9.76 3.46
N ASN A 195 0.13 9.80 2.67
CA ASN A 195 -0.94 8.81 2.73
C ASN A 195 -0.52 7.45 2.14
N SER A 196 -0.26 6.48 3.03
CA SER A 196 0.13 5.11 2.67
C SER A 196 -1.05 4.13 2.61
N LEU A 197 -2.28 4.60 2.84
CA LEU A 197 -3.47 3.76 2.95
C LEU A 197 -3.95 3.23 1.58
N VAL A 198 -3.44 3.81 0.50
CA VAL A 198 -3.76 3.48 -0.90
C VAL A 198 -2.52 3.00 -1.69
N LYS A 199 -1.45 2.61 -0.97
CA LYS A 199 -0.10 2.30 -1.51
C LYS A 199 -0.06 1.20 -2.58
N ASP A 200 -1.06 0.34 -2.68
CA ASP A 200 -1.05 -0.75 -3.66
C ASP A 200 -1.47 -0.30 -5.06
N VAL A 201 -2.18 0.83 -5.20
CA VAL A 201 -2.71 1.26 -6.51
C VAL A 201 -2.44 2.73 -6.81
N TYR A 202 -2.68 3.63 -5.86
CA TYR A 202 -2.67 5.07 -6.09
C TYR A 202 -1.93 5.79 -4.98
N SER A 203 -0.59 5.85 -5.06
CA SER A 203 0.21 6.56 -4.07
C SER A 203 1.49 7.14 -4.67
N TYR A 204 2.09 8.10 -3.98
CA TYR A 204 3.41 8.65 -4.31
C TYR A 204 4.52 8.12 -3.41
N LEU A 205 4.15 7.32 -2.42
CA LEU A 205 5.07 6.76 -1.43
C LEU A 205 5.03 5.23 -1.51
N TYR A 206 6.16 4.64 -1.20
CA TYR A 206 6.40 3.20 -1.37
C TYR A 206 6.80 2.49 -0.08
N HIS A 207 6.63 3.16 1.06
CA HIS A 207 6.96 2.67 2.41
C HIS A 207 5.89 3.14 3.40
N ILE A 208 5.76 2.50 4.55
CA ILE A 208 4.96 3.07 5.64
C ILE A 208 5.76 4.23 6.25
N PRO A 209 5.28 5.48 6.26
CA PRO A 209 6.03 6.59 6.81
C PRO A 209 6.13 6.50 8.34
N CYS A 210 7.11 7.17 8.95
CA CYS A 210 7.20 7.21 10.41
C CYS A 210 6.05 7.98 11.07
N SER A 211 5.37 8.85 10.32
CA SER A 211 4.15 9.56 10.70
C SER A 211 3.42 10.02 9.43
N PHE A 212 2.13 10.35 9.52
CA PHE A 212 1.38 10.89 8.38
C PHE A 212 1.67 12.38 8.11
N ASP A 213 2.59 13.00 8.84
CA ASP A 213 3.11 14.36 8.64
C ASP A 213 4.65 14.36 8.46
N CYS A 214 5.20 13.26 7.94
CA CYS A 214 6.65 13.07 7.80
C CYS A 214 7.22 13.96 6.67
N CYS A 215 7.97 15.01 7.03
CA CYS A 215 8.57 15.94 6.05
C CYS A 215 9.37 15.23 4.95
N ALA A 216 10.25 14.28 5.30
CA ALA A 216 11.07 13.58 4.32
C ALA A 216 10.24 12.71 3.35
N THR A 217 9.13 12.14 3.81
CA THR A 217 8.23 11.38 2.92
C THR A 217 7.45 12.33 2.02
N SER A 218 6.97 13.45 2.56
CA SER A 218 6.27 14.49 1.80
C SER A 218 7.15 15.07 0.69
N GLU A 219 8.40 15.42 1.00
CA GLU A 219 9.36 15.96 0.03
C GLU A 219 9.67 14.98 -1.11
N LEU A 220 9.86 13.68 -0.82
CA LEU A 220 10.06 12.65 -1.85
C LEU A 220 8.80 12.46 -2.71
N SER A 221 7.64 12.43 -2.06
CA SER A 221 6.36 12.22 -2.74
C SER A 221 5.98 13.41 -3.63
N ALA A 222 6.31 14.64 -3.20
CA ALA A 222 6.16 15.85 -4.01
C ALA A 222 7.04 15.80 -5.26
N GLN A 223 8.31 15.40 -5.13
CA GLN A 223 9.21 15.24 -6.28
C GLN A 223 8.68 14.18 -7.26
N LEU A 224 8.17 13.05 -6.75
CA LEU A 224 7.59 12.01 -7.59
C LEU A 224 6.32 12.51 -8.29
N ARG A 225 5.45 13.20 -7.56
CA ARG A 225 4.23 13.81 -8.11
C ARG A 225 4.56 14.75 -9.27
N ASP A 226 5.53 15.64 -9.10
CA ASP A 226 5.93 16.58 -10.14
C ASP A 226 6.49 15.85 -11.38
N PHE A 227 7.29 14.80 -11.17
CA PHE A 227 7.80 13.95 -12.25
C PHE A 227 6.69 13.22 -13.04
N ILE A 228 5.68 12.69 -12.34
CA ILE A 228 4.52 12.03 -12.95
C ILE A 228 3.67 13.09 -13.67
N MET A 229 3.41 14.24 -13.05
CA MET A 229 2.62 15.33 -13.64
C MET A 229 3.19 15.80 -14.99
N GLU A 230 4.51 15.83 -15.15
CA GLU A 230 5.18 16.17 -16.41
C GLU A 230 4.92 15.14 -17.53
N ARG A 231 4.76 13.86 -17.20
CA ARG A 231 4.75 12.73 -18.15
C ARG A 231 3.38 12.12 -18.38
N ASP A 232 2.56 12.09 -17.34
CA ASP A 232 1.23 11.49 -17.30
C ASP A 232 0.34 12.30 -16.32
N PRO A 233 -0.06 13.53 -16.69
CA PRO A 233 -0.81 14.42 -15.81
C PRO A 233 -2.14 13.81 -15.34
N GLY A 234 -2.82 13.07 -16.22
CA GLY A 234 -4.06 12.39 -15.84
C GLY A 234 -3.83 11.32 -14.77
N TYR A 235 -2.70 10.59 -14.80
CA TYR A 235 -2.37 9.64 -13.73
C TYR A 235 -2.04 10.36 -12.41
N ALA A 236 -1.31 11.48 -12.45
CA ALA A 236 -1.03 12.28 -11.25
C ALA A 236 -2.32 12.86 -10.64
N GLU A 237 -3.21 13.45 -11.45
CA GLU A 237 -4.52 13.92 -10.98
C GLU A 237 -5.33 12.78 -10.37
N TYR A 238 -5.24 11.58 -10.96
CA TYR A 238 -5.89 10.40 -10.42
C TYR A 238 -5.34 10.04 -9.05
N ILE A 239 -4.01 9.97 -8.87
CA ILE A 239 -3.40 9.69 -7.58
C ILE A 239 -3.78 10.77 -6.54
N ASP A 240 -3.68 12.06 -6.91
CA ASP A 240 -4.03 13.20 -6.05
C ASP A 240 -5.44 13.06 -5.49
N ARG A 241 -6.42 12.68 -6.32
CA ARG A 241 -7.81 12.47 -5.90
C ARG A 241 -7.93 11.42 -4.79
N HIS A 242 -7.26 10.28 -4.92
CA HIS A 242 -7.40 9.17 -3.97
C HIS A 242 -6.60 9.40 -2.69
N MET A 243 -5.43 10.03 -2.81
CA MET A 243 -4.56 10.34 -1.68
C MET A 243 -5.21 11.33 -0.70
N LYS A 244 -6.16 12.16 -1.17
CA LYS A 244 -6.88 13.17 -0.37
C LYS A 244 -8.20 12.67 0.25
N LEU A 245 -8.55 11.40 0.08
CA LEU A 245 -9.77 10.84 0.67
C LEU A 245 -9.72 10.79 2.20
N ASN A 246 -10.86 10.51 2.81
CA ASN A 246 -10.96 10.23 4.24
C ASN A 246 -10.96 8.73 4.47
N PHE A 247 -10.41 8.27 5.58
CA PHE A 247 -10.24 6.84 5.82
C PHE A 247 -10.64 6.43 7.23
N VAL A 248 -11.26 5.25 7.32
CA VAL A 248 -11.39 4.48 8.57
C VAL A 248 -10.52 3.23 8.43
N VAL A 249 -9.61 3.05 9.39
CA VAL A 249 -8.61 1.97 9.35
C VAL A 249 -8.77 1.10 10.59
N PHE A 250 -9.12 -0.16 10.38
CA PHE A 250 -9.19 -1.19 11.44
C PHE A 250 -7.91 -2.01 11.51
N ALA A 251 -7.32 -2.30 10.35
CA ALA A 251 -6.06 -3.05 10.20
C ALA A 251 -5.38 -2.68 8.88
N GLU A 252 -4.15 -3.16 8.65
CA GLU A 252 -3.36 -2.83 7.44
C GLU A 252 -4.10 -3.15 6.14
N ARG A 253 -4.98 -4.16 6.14
CA ARG A 253 -5.79 -4.59 4.99
C ARG A 253 -7.30 -4.46 5.23
N ASN A 254 -7.73 -3.79 6.30
CA ASN A 254 -9.14 -3.52 6.61
C ASN A 254 -9.36 -2.01 6.68
N ILE A 255 -9.43 -1.40 5.48
CA ILE A 255 -9.44 0.05 5.27
C ILE A 255 -10.64 0.42 4.42
N TYR A 256 -11.38 1.44 4.87
CA TYR A 256 -12.50 2.02 4.15
C TYR A 256 -12.17 3.46 3.78
N ALA A 257 -12.36 3.81 2.51
CA ALA A 257 -12.16 5.16 2.02
C ALA A 257 -13.52 5.84 1.77
N PHE A 258 -13.60 7.14 2.02
CA PHE A 258 -14.82 7.93 1.93
C PHE A 258 -14.57 9.21 1.12
N ASP A 259 -15.43 9.41 0.13
CA ASP A 259 -15.57 10.66 -0.62
C ASP A 259 -16.57 11.55 0.11
N GLY A 260 -16.05 12.49 0.90
CA GLY A 260 -16.83 13.28 1.84
C GLY A 260 -16.04 14.42 2.48
N ILE A 261 -16.76 15.26 3.22
CA ILE A 261 -16.23 16.46 3.86
C ILE A 261 -16.28 16.26 5.39
N PRO A 262 -15.12 16.28 6.07
CA PRO A 262 -15.08 16.20 7.53
C PRO A 262 -15.40 17.57 8.15
N GLU A 263 -16.26 17.58 9.18
CA GLU A 263 -16.61 18.73 10.00
C GLU A 263 -16.53 18.34 11.48
N GLY A 264 -15.41 18.68 12.12
CA GLY A 264 -15.14 18.28 13.50
C GLY A 264 -15.07 16.76 13.63
N ASN A 265 -16.03 16.16 14.33
CA ASN A 265 -16.11 14.72 14.53
C ASN A 265 -17.14 14.03 13.60
N ARG A 266 -17.70 14.77 12.64
CA ARG A 266 -18.68 14.26 11.67
C ARG A 266 -18.05 14.24 10.28
N LEU A 267 -18.32 13.19 9.50
CA LEU A 267 -17.98 13.10 8.08
C LEU A 267 -19.27 12.88 7.31
N SER A 268 -19.66 13.86 6.50
CA SER A 268 -20.74 13.67 5.52
C SER A 268 -20.13 13.14 4.24
N TYR A 269 -20.58 12.00 3.73
CA TYR A 269 -20.00 11.35 2.56
C TYR A 269 -21.06 10.93 1.56
N ARG A 270 -20.65 10.87 0.30
CA ARG A 270 -21.51 10.41 -0.81
C ARG A 270 -21.22 8.96 -1.15
N ASN A 271 -19.95 8.58 -1.10
CA ASN A 271 -19.47 7.26 -1.48
C ASN A 271 -18.52 6.70 -0.44
N CYS A 272 -18.52 5.38 -0.32
CA CYS A 272 -17.54 4.62 0.43
C CYS A 272 -17.02 3.45 -0.40
N HIS A 273 -15.78 3.06 -0.14
CA HIS A 273 -15.16 1.92 -0.81
C HIS A 273 -14.26 1.16 0.17
N PHE A 274 -14.18 -0.16 -0.03
CA PHE A 274 -13.27 -1.00 0.73
C PHE A 274 -11.96 -1.18 -0.05
N VAL A 275 -10.85 -0.69 0.51
CA VAL A 275 -9.61 -0.47 -0.27
C VAL A 275 -8.91 -1.77 -0.69
N ASP A 276 -8.91 -2.80 0.16
CA ASP A 276 -8.28 -4.08 -0.14
C ASP A 276 -9.35 -5.12 -0.49
N THR A 277 -9.31 -5.73 -1.67
CA THR A 277 -10.29 -6.75 -2.07
C THR A 277 -9.76 -8.18 -2.02
N TYR A 278 -8.53 -8.38 -1.54
CA TYR A 278 -7.82 -9.66 -1.64
C TYR A 278 -8.12 -10.61 -0.46
N LEU A 279 -7.91 -10.16 0.79
CA LEU A 279 -7.95 -11.05 1.97
C LEU A 279 -9.13 -10.81 2.91
N PHE A 280 -9.82 -9.68 2.79
CA PHE A 280 -10.86 -9.28 3.74
C PHE A 280 -12.19 -9.10 3.02
N SER A 281 -13.29 -9.42 3.70
CA SER A 281 -14.64 -9.33 3.13
C SER A 281 -15.26 -7.94 3.23
N GLY A 282 -14.58 -6.97 3.88
CA GLY A 282 -15.13 -5.64 4.12
C GLY A 282 -16.40 -5.68 4.98
N GLU A 283 -16.34 -6.27 6.18
CA GLU A 283 -17.49 -6.53 7.08
C GLU A 283 -18.44 -5.33 7.24
N TYR A 284 -17.92 -4.10 7.26
CA TYR A 284 -18.71 -2.89 7.47
C TYR A 284 -19.11 -2.17 6.18
N LEU A 285 -18.72 -2.67 5.00
CA LEU A 285 -18.97 -2.00 3.73
C LEU A 285 -20.47 -1.78 3.48
N ASP A 286 -21.31 -2.77 3.77
CA ASP A 286 -22.75 -2.64 3.60
C ASP A 286 -23.34 -1.61 4.57
N ALA A 287 -22.88 -1.56 5.82
CA ALA A 287 -23.32 -0.54 6.77
C ALA A 287 -22.94 0.86 6.27
N PHE A 288 -21.70 1.06 5.81
CA PHE A 288 -21.26 2.32 5.23
C PHE A 288 -22.02 2.70 3.95
N ARG A 289 -22.44 1.76 3.12
CA ARG A 289 -23.24 2.05 1.91
C ARG A 289 -24.67 2.48 2.20
N HIS A 290 -25.23 2.07 3.34
CA HIS A 290 -26.57 2.46 3.77
C HIS A 290 -26.59 3.77 4.57
N GLY A 291 -25.43 4.27 4.99
CA GLY A 291 -25.28 5.58 5.61
C GLY A 291 -24.83 6.65 4.63
N ASP A 292 -24.95 7.90 5.06
CA ASP A 292 -24.38 9.08 4.42
C ASP A 292 -23.55 9.94 5.39
N THR A 293 -23.50 9.56 6.67
CA THR A 293 -22.73 10.26 7.68
C THR A 293 -22.01 9.29 8.62
N LEU A 294 -20.73 9.56 8.93
CA LEU A 294 -20.04 8.99 10.09
C LEU A 294 -19.95 10.04 11.21
N VAL A 295 -20.24 9.64 12.44
CA VAL A 295 -19.87 10.41 13.64
C VAL A 295 -18.84 9.60 14.40
N VAL A 296 -17.66 10.19 14.57
CA VAL A 296 -16.51 9.57 15.25
C VAL A 296 -16.48 10.08 16.68
N GLU A 297 -16.55 9.16 17.63
CA GLU A 297 -16.39 9.44 19.05
C GLU A 297 -15.17 8.66 19.58
N ASP A 298 -14.76 8.92 20.83
CA ASP A 298 -13.53 8.31 21.38
C ASP A 298 -13.60 6.78 21.47
N ASP A 299 -14.78 6.23 21.76
CA ASP A 299 -15.01 4.81 22.02
C ASP A 299 -15.92 4.12 20.98
N ARG A 300 -16.48 4.86 20.03
CA ARG A 300 -17.38 4.31 19.01
C ARG A 300 -17.48 5.19 17.77
N MET A 301 -18.01 4.60 16.71
CA MET A 301 -18.37 5.27 15.47
C MET A 301 -19.84 4.99 15.16
N LEU A 302 -20.59 6.04 14.85
CA LEU A 302 -21.99 5.96 14.46
C LEU A 302 -22.09 6.13 12.95
N ILE A 303 -22.82 5.24 12.28
CA ILE A 303 -23.16 5.36 10.87
C ILE A 303 -24.62 5.81 10.80
N LEU A 304 -24.88 6.95 10.18
CA LEU A 304 -26.21 7.56 10.08
C LEU A 304 -26.65 7.66 8.61
N ASP A 305 -27.96 7.63 8.40
CA ASP A 305 -28.67 7.96 7.16
C ASP A 305 -29.56 9.18 7.47
N GLY A 306 -29.06 10.38 7.17
CA GLY A 306 -29.56 11.62 7.74
C GLY A 306 -29.40 11.64 9.26
N ASP A 307 -30.53 11.60 9.97
CA ASP A 307 -30.58 11.55 11.45
C ASP A 307 -30.84 10.14 12.00
N ARG A 308 -31.09 9.15 11.12
CA ARG A 308 -31.40 7.78 11.52
C ARG A 308 -30.11 6.99 11.74
N LEU A 309 -29.95 6.38 12.92
CA LEU A 309 -28.86 5.45 13.19
C LEU A 309 -29.00 4.19 12.34
N VAL A 310 -27.98 3.89 11.52
CA VAL A 310 -27.86 2.68 10.71
C VAL A 310 -27.08 1.61 11.48
N HIS A 311 -25.94 1.98 12.05
CA HIS A 311 -25.06 1.03 12.72
C HIS A 311 -24.14 1.73 13.74
N THR A 312 -23.67 0.99 14.74
CA THR A 312 -22.69 1.45 15.73
C THR A 312 -21.52 0.49 15.77
N ILE A 313 -20.31 1.02 15.60
CA ILE A 313 -19.05 0.26 15.70
C ILE A 313 -18.34 0.68 16.98
N HIS A 314 -18.17 -0.24 17.93
CA HIS A 314 -17.48 0.04 19.18
C HIS A 314 -15.97 -0.22 19.04
N ARG A 315 -15.15 0.66 19.61
CA ARG A 315 -13.72 0.40 19.79
C ARG A 315 -13.55 -0.66 20.87
N THR A 316 -12.70 -1.65 20.60
CA THR A 316 -12.33 -2.68 21.58
C THR A 316 -10.82 -2.84 21.61
N GLU A 317 -10.27 -3.45 22.66
CA GLU A 317 -8.83 -3.76 22.72
C GLU A 317 -8.35 -4.64 21.54
N ARG A 318 -9.25 -5.45 20.97
CA ARG A 318 -8.95 -6.36 19.86
C ARG A 318 -9.23 -5.76 18.47
N SER A 319 -10.00 -4.68 18.42
CA SER A 319 -10.41 -4.01 17.19
C SER A 319 -10.24 -2.51 17.37
N ASP A 320 -8.98 -2.10 17.58
CA ASP A 320 -8.62 -0.69 17.60
C ASP A 320 -8.73 -0.12 16.19
N TRP A 321 -9.22 1.10 16.06
CA TRP A 321 -9.44 1.75 14.77
C TRP A 321 -9.16 3.24 14.88
N PHE A 322 -8.80 3.85 13.76
CA PHE A 322 -8.65 5.29 13.66
C PHE A 322 -9.35 5.84 12.43
N PHE A 323 -9.81 7.09 12.58
CA PHE A 323 -10.26 7.92 11.47
C PHE A 323 -9.13 8.90 11.14
N ILE A 324 -8.85 9.07 9.85
CA ILE A 324 -7.89 10.05 9.35
C ILE A 324 -8.45 10.73 8.11
N SER A 325 -8.30 12.04 8.05
CA SER A 325 -8.61 12.83 6.86
C SER A 325 -7.33 13.39 6.25
N PHE A 326 -7.21 13.24 4.94
CA PHE A 326 -6.18 13.90 4.12
C PHE A 326 -6.77 15.00 3.23
N ALA A 327 -8.05 15.34 3.44
CA ALA A 327 -8.69 16.42 2.69
C ALA A 327 -8.05 17.76 3.08
N ASP A 328 -7.83 18.61 2.07
CA ASP A 328 -7.42 19.99 2.31
C ASP A 328 -8.57 20.72 3.00
N ASP A 329 -8.28 21.60 3.98
CA ASP A 329 -9.30 22.40 4.70
C ASP A 329 -10.07 23.35 3.75
N SER A 330 -9.61 23.43 2.50
CA SER A 330 -10.12 24.27 1.41
C SER A 330 -10.59 23.47 0.20
N SER A 331 -10.86 22.16 0.33
CA SER A 331 -11.42 21.38 -0.79
C SER A 331 -12.93 21.66 -0.95
N ILE A 332 -13.19 22.56 -1.90
CA ILE A 332 -14.45 23.16 -2.39
C ILE A 332 -15.02 22.34 -3.55
#